data_AF-E4XX38-F1
#
_entry.id   AF-E4XX38-F1
#
_cell.length_a   1.000
_cell.length_b   1.000
_cell.length_c   1.000
_cell.angle_alpha   90.00
_cell.angle_beta   90.00
_cell.angle_gamma   90.00
#
_symmetry.space_group_name_H-M   'P 1'
#
loop_
_entity.id
_entity.type
_entity.pdbx_description
1 polymer ?
#
loop_
_entity_poly.entity_id
_entity_poly.type
_entity_poly.pdbx_seq_one_letter_code
_entity_poly.pdbx_strand_id
1 'polypeptide(L)'
;MRSILLLFLSGCCQDYQARSYSVSNSPGPREIGEETFDICSRWIYEAMRCEPPRGKTSKYIHRFQKVIGDALWHVESTYKCYAGDLVGDRGRREGDMYSGEYDETGEYDEFGANTGNDDEYENVDTVDEIIKFEARSQMGLGRVRNDDLRSQCIESFDRFYEKTAISTCRKKYAWKNRTDGLTRQITKMMFLCMKSNGY
;
A
#
# COMPACT_ATOMS: atom_id res chain seq x y z
N MET A 1 -58.75 -27.55 53.04
CA MET A 1 -57.29 -27.69 53.25
C MET A 1 -56.61 -27.67 51.89
N ARG A 2 -55.50 -26.94 51.77
CA ARG A 2 -54.91 -26.46 50.52
C ARG A 2 -54.16 -27.59 49.78
N SER A 3 -54.56 -27.89 48.55
CA SER A 3 -53.77 -28.72 47.62
C SER A 3 -52.92 -27.81 46.75
N ILE A 4 -51.60 -27.97 46.87
CA ILE A 4 -50.58 -27.24 46.10
C ILE A 4 -50.22 -28.10 44.89
N LEU A 5 -50.56 -27.61 43.69
CA LEU A 5 -50.14 -28.14 42.40
C LEU A 5 -48.72 -27.63 42.11
N LEU A 6 -47.73 -28.53 42.13
CA LEU A 6 -46.37 -28.26 41.66
C LEU A 6 -46.28 -28.59 40.17
N LEU A 7 -46.22 -27.56 39.34
CA LEU A 7 -45.90 -27.68 37.91
C LEU A 7 -44.38 -27.71 37.74
N PHE A 8 -43.84 -28.87 37.37
CA PHE A 8 -42.46 -29.02 36.93
C PHE A 8 -42.31 -28.47 35.50
N LEU A 9 -41.70 -27.29 35.39
CA LEU A 9 -41.20 -26.78 34.12
C LEU A 9 -39.86 -27.45 33.80
N SER A 10 -39.94 -28.46 32.92
CA SER A 10 -38.77 -29.07 32.27
C SER A 10 -38.16 -28.07 31.30
N GLY A 11 -37.17 -27.31 31.78
CA GLY A 11 -36.31 -26.48 30.93
C GLY A 11 -35.33 -27.37 30.14
N CYS A 12 -35.53 -27.46 28.83
CA CYS A 12 -34.54 -28.03 27.92
C CYS A 12 -33.32 -27.11 27.88
N CYS A 13 -32.24 -27.49 28.55
CA CYS A 13 -30.92 -26.92 28.31
C CYS A 13 -30.48 -27.31 26.90
N GLN A 14 -30.55 -26.36 25.96
CA GLN A 14 -29.89 -26.49 24.67
C GLN A 14 -28.38 -26.39 24.90
N ASP A 15 -27.68 -27.46 24.55
CA ASP A 15 -26.22 -27.51 24.48
C ASP A 15 -25.72 -26.40 23.52
N TYR A 16 -25.21 -25.31 24.11
CA TYR A 16 -24.54 -24.24 23.40
C TYR A 16 -23.16 -24.78 22.99
N GLN A 17 -23.08 -25.46 21.85
CA GLN A 17 -21.81 -25.83 21.24
C GLN A 17 -21.03 -24.55 20.92
N ALA A 18 -20.06 -24.23 21.77
CA ALA A 18 -19.08 -23.20 21.51
C ALA A 18 -18.34 -23.56 20.21
N ARG A 19 -18.70 -22.89 19.12
CA ARG A 19 -17.91 -22.88 17.89
C ARG A 19 -16.53 -22.35 18.25
N SER A 20 -15.54 -23.24 18.32
CA SER A 20 -14.14 -22.85 18.45
C SER A 20 -13.73 -22.16 17.16
N TYR A 21 -13.82 -20.84 17.12
CA TYR A 21 -13.22 -20.04 16.06
C TYR A 21 -11.71 -20.20 16.18
N SER A 22 -11.10 -21.00 15.29
CA SER A 22 -9.66 -21.05 15.13
C SER A 22 -9.20 -19.68 14.63
N VAL A 23 -8.75 -18.82 15.55
CA VAL A 23 -8.09 -17.56 15.20
C VAL A 23 -6.83 -17.94 14.42
N SER A 24 -6.79 -17.62 13.13
CA SER A 24 -5.56 -17.76 12.36
C SER A 24 -4.59 -16.71 12.90
N ASN A 25 -3.52 -17.14 13.56
CA ASN A 25 -2.49 -16.25 14.11
C ASN A 25 -1.64 -15.54 13.04
N SER A 26 -1.94 -15.72 11.75
CA SER A 26 -1.20 -15.07 10.66
C SER A 26 -1.83 -13.74 10.28
N PRO A 27 -1.06 -12.65 10.20
CA PRO A 27 -1.59 -11.34 9.86
C PRO A 27 -2.20 -11.33 8.46
N GLY A 28 -3.36 -10.69 8.36
CA GLY A 28 -4.13 -10.55 7.12
C GLY A 28 -3.46 -9.60 6.11
N PRO A 29 -3.97 -9.53 4.87
CA PRO A 29 -3.43 -8.63 3.85
C PRO A 29 -3.53 -7.16 4.26
N ARG A 30 -4.59 -6.75 4.95
CA ARG A 30 -4.74 -5.38 5.48
C ARG A 30 -3.67 -5.00 6.48
N GLU A 31 -3.49 -5.83 7.50
CA GLU A 31 -2.50 -5.60 8.56
C GLU A 31 -1.09 -5.47 7.98
N ILE A 32 -0.73 -6.34 7.03
CA ILE A 32 0.56 -6.23 6.33
C ILE A 32 0.60 -4.99 5.46
N GLY A 33 -0.50 -4.62 4.79
CA GLY A 33 -0.57 -3.39 4.01
C GLY A 33 -0.34 -2.14 4.87
N GLU A 34 -0.92 -2.08 6.06
CA GLU A 34 -0.70 -1.00 7.03
C GLU A 34 0.75 -0.98 7.52
N GLU A 35 1.32 -2.13 7.88
CA GLU A 35 2.74 -2.25 8.26
C GLU A 35 3.68 -1.81 7.13
N THR A 36 3.40 -2.23 5.88
CA THR A 36 4.14 -1.82 4.69
C THR A 36 4.06 -0.32 4.48
N PHE A 37 2.88 0.27 4.64
CA PHE A 37 2.69 1.71 4.52
C PHE A 37 3.54 2.48 5.54
N ASP A 38 3.55 2.05 6.81
CA ASP A 38 4.32 2.70 7.86
C ASP A 38 5.84 2.62 7.60
N ILE A 39 6.35 1.44 7.24
CA ILE A 39 7.78 1.22 6.92
C ILE A 39 8.20 2.09 5.73
N CYS A 40 7.40 2.09 4.66
CA CYS A 40 7.73 2.85 3.46
C CYS A 40 7.59 4.36 3.68
N SER A 41 6.57 4.82 4.40
CA SER A 41 6.42 6.23 4.76
C SER A 41 7.64 6.72 5.52
N ARG A 42 8.18 5.91 6.45
CA ARG A 42 9.45 6.20 7.14
C ARG A 42 10.60 6.45 6.19
N TRP A 43 10.80 5.51 5.28
CA TRP A 43 11.88 5.59 4.32
C TRP A 43 11.74 6.85 3.46
N ILE A 44 10.54 7.13 2.95
CA ILE A 44 10.24 8.30 2.11
C ILE A 44 10.56 9.60 2.86
N TYR A 45 10.16 9.70 4.13
CA TYR A 45 10.48 10.83 5.00
C TYR A 45 11.98 11.05 5.15
N GLU A 46 12.72 9.99 5.48
CA GLU A 46 14.16 10.06 5.70
C GLU A 46 14.96 10.30 4.41
N ALA A 47 14.48 9.76 3.29
CA ALA A 47 15.11 9.87 1.99
C ALA A 47 15.03 11.28 1.40
N MET A 48 13.96 12.02 1.71
CA MET A 48 13.67 13.33 1.09
C MET A 48 13.66 14.49 2.09
N ARG A 49 14.50 14.43 3.13
CA ARG A 49 14.61 15.51 4.13
C ARG A 49 15.19 16.82 3.60
N CYS A 50 15.95 16.77 2.50
CA CYS A 50 16.61 17.95 1.94
C CYS A 50 15.67 18.75 1.01
N GLU A 51 16.02 20.01 0.77
CA GLU A 51 15.43 20.79 -0.32
C GLU A 51 16.20 20.58 -1.63
N PRO A 52 15.53 20.51 -2.80
CA PRO A 52 14.07 20.61 -3.02
C PRO A 52 13.19 19.34 -2.83
N PRO A 53 13.70 18.10 -2.66
CA PRO A 53 12.84 16.90 -2.53
C PRO A 53 11.75 16.94 -1.47
N ARG A 54 11.96 17.65 -0.35
CA ARG A 54 11.04 17.70 0.79
C ARG A 54 9.60 18.04 0.41
N GLY A 55 9.40 18.96 -0.54
CA GLY A 55 8.07 19.33 -1.04
C GLY A 55 7.29 18.20 -1.73
N LYS A 56 7.96 17.09 -2.10
CA LYS A 56 7.34 15.93 -2.77
C LYS A 56 7.07 14.75 -1.83
N THR A 57 7.42 14.84 -0.55
CA THR A 57 7.26 13.75 0.42
C THR A 57 5.82 13.26 0.53
N SER A 58 4.86 14.16 0.81
CA SER A 58 3.43 13.81 0.89
C SER A 58 2.93 13.14 -0.39
N LYS A 59 3.33 13.66 -1.55
CA LYS A 59 2.94 13.11 -2.86
C LYS A 59 3.37 11.65 -3.02
N TYR A 60 4.57 11.29 -2.59
CA TYR A 60 5.06 9.92 -2.69
C TYR A 60 4.39 8.99 -1.67
N ILE A 61 4.16 9.45 -0.44
CA ILE A 61 3.41 8.71 0.60
C ILE A 61 2.01 8.37 0.08
N HIS A 62 1.27 9.37 -0.40
CA HIS A 62 -0.06 9.17 -0.95
C HIS A 62 -0.03 8.18 -2.13
N ARG A 63 0.96 8.27 -3.03
CA ARG A 63 1.07 7.33 -4.15
C ARG A 63 1.27 5.88 -3.69
N PHE A 64 2.02 5.63 -2.62
CA PHE A 64 2.12 4.29 -2.04
C PHE A 64 0.82 3.84 -1.38
N GLN A 65 0.19 4.71 -0.59
CA GLN A 65 -1.11 4.46 0.03
C GLN A 65 -2.16 4.05 -1.02
N LYS A 66 -2.20 4.75 -2.16
CA LYS A 66 -3.11 4.43 -3.27
C LYS A 66 -2.86 3.05 -3.87
N VAL A 67 -1.60 2.60 -3.97
CA VAL A 67 -1.30 1.25 -4.49
C VAL A 67 -1.75 0.17 -3.50
N ILE A 68 -1.48 0.36 -2.20
CA ILE A 68 -1.92 -0.55 -1.15
C ILE A 68 -3.45 -0.59 -1.10
N GLY A 69 -4.10 0.57 -1.09
CA GLY A 69 -5.56 0.68 -1.08
C GLY A 69 -6.22 0.05 -2.32
N ASP A 70 -5.66 0.23 -3.51
CA ASP A 70 -6.15 -0.43 -4.74
C ASP A 70 -6.06 -1.96 -4.63
N ALA A 71 -4.95 -2.48 -4.12
CA ALA A 71 -4.77 -3.92 -3.89
C ALA A 71 -5.75 -4.48 -2.85
N LEU A 72 -5.92 -3.78 -1.72
CA LEU A 72 -6.87 -4.18 -0.67
C LEU A 72 -8.32 -4.11 -1.15
N TRP A 73 -8.72 -3.06 -1.88
CA TRP A 73 -10.06 -2.94 -2.45
C TRP A 73 -10.37 -4.07 -3.45
N HIS A 74 -9.36 -4.50 -4.21
CA HIS A 74 -9.46 -5.64 -5.10
C HIS A 74 -9.71 -6.98 -4.36
N VAL A 75 -9.12 -7.14 -3.18
CA VAL A 75 -9.25 -8.34 -2.34
C VAL A 75 -10.52 -8.32 -1.50
N GLU A 76 -10.76 -7.23 -0.75
CA GLU A 76 -11.77 -7.15 0.30
C GLU A 76 -13.14 -6.73 -0.22
N SER A 77 -13.19 -5.81 -1.19
CA SER A 77 -14.44 -5.16 -1.60
C SER A 77 -15.01 -5.71 -2.89
N THR A 78 -14.17 -5.89 -3.91
CA THR A 78 -14.66 -6.31 -5.23
C THR A 78 -14.48 -7.79 -5.52
N TYR A 79 -13.74 -8.50 -4.66
CA TYR A 79 -13.47 -9.94 -4.81
C TYR A 79 -12.88 -10.28 -6.21
N LYS A 80 -12.20 -9.33 -6.86
CA LYS A 80 -11.57 -9.46 -8.19
C LYS A 80 -10.27 -10.27 -8.19
N CYS A 81 -9.78 -10.64 -7.01
CA CYS A 81 -8.60 -11.47 -6.85
C CYS A 81 -8.92 -12.96 -6.60
N TYR A 82 -10.21 -13.36 -6.63
CA TYR A 82 -10.60 -14.75 -6.47
C TYR A 82 -10.29 -15.56 -7.74
N ALA A 83 -9.95 -16.84 -7.54
CA ALA A 83 -9.33 -17.75 -8.51
C ALA A 83 -10.14 -18.09 -9.79
N GLY A 84 -11.20 -17.34 -10.11
CA GLY A 84 -12.00 -17.49 -11.34
C GLY A 84 -11.71 -16.44 -12.42
N ASP A 85 -11.02 -15.33 -12.10
CA ASP A 85 -10.81 -14.20 -13.02
C ASP A 85 -9.69 -14.40 -14.05
N LEU A 86 -9.18 -15.63 -14.18
CA LEU A 86 -8.18 -16.03 -15.18
C LEU A 86 -8.77 -16.20 -16.60
N VAL A 87 -10.10 -16.15 -16.77
CA VAL A 87 -10.75 -16.32 -18.08
C VAL A 87 -11.61 -15.09 -18.37
N GLY A 88 -10.95 -14.04 -18.84
CA GLY A 88 -11.59 -12.80 -19.23
C GLY A 88 -10.64 -12.02 -20.10
N ASP A 89 -10.42 -12.55 -21.31
CA ASP A 89 -9.76 -11.86 -22.41
C ASP A 89 -10.57 -10.59 -22.67
N ARG A 90 -10.15 -9.48 -22.06
CA ARG A 90 -10.70 -8.18 -22.36
C ARG A 90 -10.20 -7.89 -23.76
N GLY A 91 -11.06 -8.14 -24.75
CA GLY A 91 -10.83 -7.84 -26.15
C GLY A 91 -10.01 -6.56 -26.25
N ARG A 92 -8.78 -6.71 -26.74
CA ARG A 92 -7.93 -5.61 -27.14
C ARG A 92 -8.81 -4.73 -28.03
N ARG A 93 -8.95 -3.44 -27.72
CA ARG A 93 -9.55 -2.51 -28.68
C ARG A 93 -8.64 -2.56 -29.91
N GLU A 94 -9.04 -3.33 -30.91
CA GLU A 94 -8.43 -3.29 -32.23
C GLU A 94 -8.74 -1.92 -32.84
N GLY A 95 -7.72 -1.31 -33.44
CA GLY A 95 -7.85 -0.09 -34.22
C GLY A 95 -7.52 1.18 -33.45
N ASP A 96 -6.24 1.51 -33.40
CA ASP A 96 -5.76 2.69 -34.12
C ASP A 96 -4.28 2.47 -34.45
N MET A 97 -4.03 2.07 -35.70
CA MET A 97 -2.70 2.06 -36.30
C MET A 97 -2.21 3.51 -36.34
N TYR A 98 -1.30 3.87 -35.43
CA TYR A 98 -0.41 4.99 -35.65
C TYR A 98 1.01 4.44 -35.80
N SER A 99 1.45 4.35 -37.06
CA SER A 99 2.82 4.05 -37.46
C SER A 99 3.73 5.19 -37.00
N GLY A 100 4.42 5.01 -35.88
CA GLY A 100 5.50 5.88 -35.42
C GLY A 100 6.81 5.11 -35.47
N GLU A 101 7.62 5.43 -36.48
CA GLU A 101 8.99 5.01 -36.71
C GLU A 101 9.84 5.16 -35.45
N TYR A 102 10.57 4.09 -35.09
CA TYR A 102 11.56 4.10 -34.01
C TYR A 102 12.74 4.95 -34.47
N ASP A 103 12.96 6.11 -33.85
CA ASP A 103 14.25 6.78 -33.86
C ASP A 103 14.90 6.68 -32.47
N GLU A 104 15.96 5.89 -32.42
CA GLU A 104 16.83 5.65 -31.28
C GLU A 104 18.02 6.61 -31.40
N THR A 105 17.91 7.88 -31.00
CA THR A 105 19.10 8.68 -30.62
C THR A 105 18.77 9.99 -29.90
N GLY A 106 19.49 10.26 -28.80
CA GLY A 106 19.61 11.59 -28.16
C GLY A 106 18.34 12.04 -27.44
N GLU A 107 18.32 12.97 -26.49
CA GLU A 107 19.29 13.77 -25.79
C GLU A 107 18.47 14.40 -24.65
N TYR A 108 19.15 14.86 -23.61
CA TYR A 108 18.55 15.52 -22.47
C TYR A 108 17.78 16.76 -22.92
N ASP A 109 16.45 16.74 -22.79
CA ASP A 109 15.62 17.83 -22.30
C ASP A 109 14.15 17.48 -22.56
N GLU A 110 13.33 17.57 -21.51
CA GLU A 110 12.12 18.40 -21.53
C GLU A 110 11.34 18.14 -20.25
N PHE A 111 11.46 19.11 -19.36
CA PHE A 111 10.64 19.32 -18.18
C PHE A 111 9.20 19.58 -18.65
N GLY A 112 8.49 18.50 -19.00
CA GLY A 112 7.11 18.54 -19.46
C GLY A 112 6.17 19.01 -18.36
N ALA A 113 5.95 20.32 -18.33
CA ALA A 113 4.84 20.97 -17.67
C ALA A 113 3.52 20.39 -18.22
N ASN A 114 2.97 19.41 -17.51
CA ASN A 114 1.54 19.15 -17.56
C ASN A 114 0.89 19.93 -16.41
N THR A 115 0.70 21.23 -16.62
CA THR A 115 -0.19 22.07 -15.81
C THR A 115 -1.63 21.79 -16.26
N GLY A 116 -2.15 20.63 -15.86
CA GLY A 116 -3.57 20.37 -15.77
C GLY A 116 -3.94 20.42 -14.29
N ASN A 117 -4.72 21.44 -13.91
CA ASN A 117 -5.36 21.53 -12.60
C ASN A 117 -6.15 20.26 -12.31
N ASP A 118 -5.62 19.38 -11.48
CA ASP A 118 -6.41 18.34 -10.81
C ASP A 118 -5.89 18.23 -9.37
N ASP A 119 -6.73 18.74 -8.47
CA ASP A 119 -6.75 18.54 -7.03
C ASP A 119 -5.68 19.29 -6.22
N GLU A 120 -6.04 20.53 -5.89
CA GLU A 120 -5.81 21.14 -4.58
C GLU A 120 -5.86 20.07 -3.47
N TYR A 121 -4.69 19.64 -2.98
CA TYR A 121 -4.57 18.67 -1.88
C TYR A 121 -4.95 19.33 -0.55
N GLU A 122 -6.24 19.62 -0.36
CA GLU A 122 -6.84 19.64 0.98
C GLU A 122 -7.00 18.18 1.42
N ASN A 123 -5.91 17.60 1.94
CA ASN A 123 -5.93 16.28 2.54
C ASN A 123 -5.51 16.41 4.02
N VAL A 124 -6.45 16.94 4.81
CA VAL A 124 -6.31 17.14 6.27
C VAL A 124 -5.99 15.80 6.96
N ASP A 125 -6.46 14.67 6.43
CA ASP A 125 -6.15 13.32 6.94
C ASP A 125 -4.69 12.92 6.69
N THR A 126 -4.13 13.21 5.51
CA THR A 126 -2.70 12.94 5.27
C THR A 126 -1.80 13.79 6.14
N VAL A 127 -2.14 15.05 6.42
CA VAL A 127 -1.29 15.91 7.27
C VAL A 127 -1.24 15.38 8.71
N ASP A 128 -2.37 14.92 9.26
CA ASP A 128 -2.41 14.35 10.61
C ASP A 128 -1.68 12.99 10.71
N GLU A 129 -1.77 12.14 9.67
CA GLU A 129 -0.97 10.91 9.57
C GLU A 129 0.54 11.21 9.47
N ILE A 130 0.90 12.24 8.71
CA ILE A 130 2.28 12.72 8.55
C ILE A 130 2.84 13.27 9.87
N ILE A 131 2.06 14.07 10.60
CA ILE A 131 2.44 14.62 11.91
C ILE A 131 2.59 13.49 12.95
N LYS A 132 1.64 12.53 12.98
CA LYS A 132 1.76 11.32 13.82
C LYS A 132 2.99 10.50 13.46
N PHE A 133 3.34 10.45 12.18
CA PHE A 133 4.52 9.75 11.70
C PHE A 133 5.82 10.44 12.13
N GLU A 134 5.92 11.76 11.97
CA GLU A 134 7.06 12.55 12.46
C GLU A 134 7.26 12.34 13.98
N ALA A 135 6.18 12.37 14.76
CA ALA A 135 6.20 12.12 16.20
C ALA A 135 6.69 10.70 16.57
N ARG A 136 6.29 9.67 15.81
CA ARG A 136 6.77 8.28 16.02
C ARG A 136 8.22 8.09 15.58
N SER A 137 8.67 8.78 14.53
CA SER A 137 10.04 8.67 14.01
C SER A 137 11.10 9.26 14.93
N GLN A 138 10.74 10.25 15.76
CA GLN A 138 11.66 10.91 16.70
C GLN A 138 11.83 10.15 18.03
N MET A 139 10.93 9.21 18.35
CA MET A 139 11.00 8.42 19.58
C MET A 139 11.86 7.16 19.42
N GLY A 140 13.19 7.33 19.48
CA GLY A 140 14.07 6.31 20.07
C GLY A 140 14.71 5.25 19.17
N LEU A 141 14.78 5.45 17.85
CA LEU A 141 15.55 4.56 16.97
C LEU A 141 16.79 5.31 16.46
N GLY A 142 17.97 4.75 16.72
CA GLY A 142 19.25 5.29 16.24
C GLY A 142 19.22 5.59 14.73
N ARG A 143 20.17 6.39 14.24
CA ARG A 143 20.22 6.84 12.85
C ARG A 143 20.35 5.64 11.88
N VAL A 144 19.23 5.08 11.46
CA VAL A 144 19.16 3.99 10.48
C VAL A 144 19.59 4.54 9.12
N ARG A 145 20.39 3.79 8.36
CA ARG A 145 20.81 4.24 7.03
C ARG A 145 19.61 4.24 6.08
N ASN A 146 19.58 5.21 5.19
CA ASN A 146 18.53 5.32 4.16
C ASN A 146 18.45 4.05 3.28
N ASP A 147 19.58 3.41 3.01
CA ASP A 147 19.64 2.14 2.26
C ASP A 147 18.92 1.00 3.00
N ASP A 148 19.07 0.93 4.34
CA ASP A 148 18.42 -0.10 5.15
C ASP A 148 16.90 0.10 5.18
N LEU A 149 16.46 1.36 5.33
CA LEU A 149 15.04 1.72 5.27
C LEU A 149 14.43 1.43 3.89
N ARG A 150 15.18 1.67 2.82
CA ARG A 150 14.77 1.31 1.46
C ARG A 150 14.56 -0.19 1.34
N SER A 151 15.54 -0.99 1.78
CA SER A 151 15.46 -2.46 1.72
C SER A 151 14.26 -2.97 2.52
N GLN A 152 14.04 -2.46 3.73
CA GLN A 152 12.86 -2.79 4.54
C GLN A 152 11.54 -2.47 3.83
N CYS A 153 11.45 -1.32 3.15
CA CYS A 153 10.26 -0.97 2.37
C CYS A 153 10.03 -1.96 1.22
N ILE A 154 11.08 -2.32 0.47
CA ILE A 154 10.99 -3.28 -0.64
C ILE A 154 10.57 -4.67 -0.13
N GLU A 155 11.22 -5.17 0.92
CA GLU A 155 10.91 -6.46 1.54
C GLU A 155 9.48 -6.50 2.09
N SER A 156 9.02 -5.40 2.68
CA SER A 156 7.64 -5.31 3.18
C SER A 156 6.62 -5.38 2.04
N PHE A 157 6.90 -4.73 0.90
CA PHE A 157 6.06 -4.86 -0.30
C PHE A 157 6.08 -6.26 -0.90
N ASP A 158 7.23 -6.92 -0.95
CA ASP A 158 7.31 -8.30 -1.44
C ASP A 158 6.46 -9.23 -0.57
N ARG A 159 6.57 -9.12 0.76
CA ARG A 159 5.73 -9.82 1.73
C ARG A 159 4.24 -9.52 1.56
N PHE A 160 3.88 -8.27 1.29
CA PHE A 160 2.49 -7.88 0.97
C PHE A 160 1.99 -8.60 -0.29
N TYR A 161 2.80 -8.63 -1.36
CA TYR A 161 2.45 -9.28 -2.62
C TYR A 161 2.50 -10.81 -2.61
N GLU A 162 3.10 -11.42 -1.59
CA GLU A 162 3.15 -12.87 -1.39
C GLU A 162 1.93 -13.42 -0.65
N LYS A 163 1.15 -12.56 0.03
CA LYS A 163 -0.10 -12.97 0.69
C LYS A 163 -1.02 -13.64 -0.32
N THR A 164 -1.54 -14.82 0.04
CA THR A 164 -2.33 -15.69 -0.85
C THR A 164 -3.45 -14.95 -1.59
N ALA A 165 -4.15 -14.04 -0.92
CA ALA A 165 -5.23 -13.25 -1.53
C ALA A 165 -4.75 -12.25 -2.61
N ILE A 166 -3.50 -11.78 -2.52
CA ILE A 166 -2.90 -10.83 -3.46
C ILE A 166 -2.04 -11.56 -4.49
N SER A 167 -1.38 -12.64 -4.08
CA SER A 167 -0.40 -13.37 -4.90
C SER A 167 -1.01 -14.03 -6.12
N THR A 168 -2.29 -14.43 -6.02
CA THR A 168 -3.09 -14.98 -7.12
C THR A 168 -3.78 -13.93 -7.97
N CYS A 169 -3.67 -12.65 -7.62
CA CYS A 169 -4.41 -11.60 -8.28
C CYS A 169 -3.77 -11.21 -9.63
N ARG A 170 -4.57 -11.16 -10.70
CA ARG A 170 -4.12 -10.75 -12.05
C ARG A 170 -3.43 -9.37 -12.07
N LYS A 171 -3.84 -8.46 -11.19
CA LYS A 171 -3.29 -7.09 -11.11
C LYS A 171 -1.99 -6.98 -10.30
N LYS A 172 -1.54 -8.05 -9.64
CA LYS A 172 -0.32 -8.08 -8.82
C LYS A 172 0.88 -7.42 -9.51
N TYR A 173 1.20 -7.85 -10.73
CA TYR A 173 2.36 -7.33 -11.46
C TYR A 173 2.21 -5.85 -11.81
N ALA A 174 1.00 -5.37 -12.07
CA ALA A 174 0.76 -3.96 -12.32
C ALA A 174 1.01 -3.11 -11.06
N TRP A 175 0.60 -3.60 -9.89
CA TRP A 175 0.90 -2.94 -8.60
C TRP A 175 2.39 -2.97 -8.29
N LYS A 176 3.05 -4.12 -8.45
CA LYS A 176 4.50 -4.26 -8.25
C LYS A 176 5.30 -3.33 -9.17
N ASN A 177 4.93 -3.25 -10.45
CA ASN A 177 5.59 -2.32 -11.38
C ASN A 177 5.42 -0.85 -10.96
N ARG A 178 4.25 -0.48 -10.40
CA ARG A 178 4.02 0.87 -9.86
C ARG A 178 4.89 1.12 -8.63
N THR A 179 4.95 0.21 -7.67
CA THR A 179 5.80 0.38 -6.48
C THR A 179 7.27 0.44 -6.85
N ASP A 180 7.75 -0.41 -7.76
CA ASP A 180 9.14 -0.38 -8.23
C ASP A 180 9.47 0.95 -8.92
N GLY A 181 8.54 1.48 -9.71
CA GLY A 181 8.64 2.80 -10.32
C GLY A 181 8.74 3.92 -9.27
N LEU A 182 7.90 3.89 -8.24
CA LEU A 182 7.95 4.85 -7.13
C LEU A 182 9.28 4.75 -6.38
N THR A 183 9.70 3.53 -6.03
CA THR A 183 10.95 3.27 -5.31
C THR A 183 12.16 3.80 -6.08
N ARG A 184 12.21 3.60 -7.40
CA ARG A 184 13.28 4.17 -8.25
C ARG A 184 13.27 5.69 -8.24
N GLN A 185 12.10 6.33 -8.30
CA GLN A 185 12.00 7.79 -8.27
C GLN A 185 12.47 8.37 -6.93
N ILE A 186 12.05 7.79 -5.81
CA ILE A 186 12.47 8.23 -4.47
C ILE A 186 13.96 8.00 -4.27
N THR A 187 14.50 6.89 -4.76
CA THR A 187 15.94 6.62 -4.72
C THR A 187 16.73 7.72 -5.44
N LYS A 188 16.24 8.23 -6.57
CA LYS A 188 16.87 9.38 -7.24
C LYS A 188 16.84 10.63 -6.35
N MET A 189 15.70 10.91 -5.71
CA MET A 189 15.56 12.05 -4.79
C MET A 189 16.48 11.90 -3.56
N MET A 190 16.63 10.69 -3.04
CA MET A 190 17.54 10.33 -1.96
C MET A 190 18.99 10.67 -2.32
N PHE A 191 19.44 10.29 -3.52
CA PHE A 191 20.79 10.61 -3.97
C PHE A 191 21.01 12.12 -4.16
N LEU A 192 19.99 12.87 -4.58
CA LEU A 192 20.07 14.34 -4.60
C LEU A 192 20.28 14.90 -3.18
N CYS A 193 19.59 14.36 -2.18
CA CYS A 193 19.79 14.74 -0.79
C CYS A 193 21.16 14.37 -0.23
N MET A 194 21.68 13.19 -0.58
CA MET A 194 23.03 12.79 -0.17
C MET A 194 24.08 13.74 -0.74
N LYS A 195 23.98 14.04 -2.05
CA LYS A 195 24.88 14.98 -2.74
C LYS A 195 24.80 16.40 -2.17
N SER A 196 23.58 16.88 -1.85
CA SER A 196 23.39 18.23 -1.29
C SER A 196 24.00 18.39 0.12
N ASN A 197 24.17 17.30 0.87
CA ASN A 197 24.71 17.31 2.22
C ASN A 197 26.24 17.14 2.27
N GLY A 198 26.93 17.19 1.13
CA GLY A 198 28.38 17.09 1.05
C GLY A 198 28.94 15.68 1.20
N TYR A 199 28.12 14.65 0.91
CA TYR A 199 28.54 13.25 0.82
C TYR A 199 28.73 12.80 -0.64
#